data_AF-A0A929UCM3-F1
#
_entry.id   AF-A0A929UCM3-F1
#
_cell.length_a   1.000
_cell.length_b   1.000
_cell.length_c   1.000
_cell.angle_alpha   90.00
_cell.angle_beta   90.00
_cell.angle_gamma   90.00
#
_symmetry.space_group_name_H-M   'P 1'
#
loop_
_entity.id
_entity.type
_entity.pdbx_description
1 polymer ?
#
loop_
_entity_poly.entity_id
_entity_poly.type
_entity_poly.pdbx_seq_one_letter_code
_entity_poly.pdbx_strand_id
1 'polypeptide(L)'
;MIGTEFIKGQGLGNQLLCYVSARCIAQDNGCAFGCINPAQVGNVFHSQKGMYFMDLDLGKEIAEADRGRYRKLIERDDRLYMGNSIHDMTHGCYISGADERFFHPGENTILYGNMQAEAYFGKHREEVREWLKVHEDADSHEYTQEDLCIINVRGGEYTNHPELYLDRTYFLHAVQNMKKIRKDLRFMVVTEDVEAARKILPEFEIHHFDMGKDYVTIKNARYVILSNSSFAILPVFTSRTIRVAIAPKYWARHNISDGFWSSEQNIYSFLQYQDRSGRLFTAEECKRELEAYKKTSSLYARRNQRPGKGRTLFQILRRKGLYGIFYGKKILRSLARRTGLLPGAPGQKKSD
;
A
#
# COMPACT_ATOMS: atom_id res chain seq x y z
N MET A 1 -14.88 17.19 -19.60
CA MET A 1 -13.99 16.02 -19.45
C MET A 1 -13.23 16.10 -18.13
N ILE A 2 -13.01 14.98 -17.44
CA ILE A 2 -12.17 14.89 -16.23
C ILE A 2 -11.15 13.77 -16.45
N GLY A 3 -9.90 13.95 -16.03
CA GLY A 3 -8.85 12.98 -16.29
C GLY A 3 -7.73 12.95 -15.27
N THR A 4 -6.72 12.11 -15.53
CA THR A 4 -5.48 12.03 -14.74
C THR A 4 -4.27 11.83 -15.65
N GLU A 5 -3.06 11.93 -15.10
CA GLU A 5 -1.81 11.71 -15.83
C GLU A 5 -1.07 10.52 -15.22
N PHE A 6 -0.62 9.60 -16.08
CA PHE A 6 0.28 8.53 -15.64
C PHE A 6 1.72 9.05 -15.56
N ILE A 7 2.26 9.04 -14.34
CA ILE A 7 3.56 9.63 -14.03
C ILE A 7 4.65 8.56 -14.08
N LYS A 8 5.76 8.90 -14.74
CA LYS A 8 6.96 8.06 -14.81
C LYS A 8 7.43 7.60 -13.42
N GLY A 9 7.63 6.30 -13.23
CA GLY A 9 8.10 5.72 -11.97
C GLY A 9 7.02 5.47 -10.91
N GLN A 10 5.75 5.76 -11.20
CA GLN A 10 4.63 5.40 -10.34
C GLN A 10 4.42 3.88 -10.38
N GLY A 11 4.40 3.21 -9.22
CA GLY A 11 4.09 1.77 -9.15
C GLY A 11 2.65 1.45 -9.54
N LEU A 12 2.39 0.23 -10.03
CA LEU A 12 1.08 -0.15 -10.58
C LEU A 12 -0.10 0.12 -9.64
N GLY A 13 0.01 -0.20 -8.35
CA GLY A 13 -1.06 0.05 -7.38
C GLY A 13 -1.47 1.53 -7.31
N ASN A 14 -0.50 2.43 -7.38
CA ASN A 14 -0.77 3.88 -7.40
C ASN A 14 -1.37 4.31 -8.74
N GLN A 15 -0.87 3.79 -9.87
CA GLN A 15 -1.43 4.08 -11.20
C GLN A 15 -2.91 3.70 -11.27
N LEU A 16 -3.25 2.47 -10.83
CA LEU A 16 -4.62 1.97 -10.84
C LEU A 16 -5.53 2.77 -9.91
N LEU A 17 -5.04 3.23 -8.74
CA LEU A 17 -5.83 4.09 -7.85
C LEU A 17 -6.07 5.48 -8.46
N CYS A 18 -5.08 6.10 -9.10
CA CYS A 18 -5.29 7.35 -9.84
C CYS A 18 -6.32 7.18 -10.97
N TYR A 19 -6.18 6.09 -11.73
CA TYR A 19 -7.09 5.72 -12.82
C TYR A 19 -8.54 5.53 -12.32
N VAL A 20 -8.74 4.65 -11.34
CA VAL A 20 -10.06 4.34 -10.78
C VAL A 20 -10.70 5.57 -10.15
N SER A 21 -9.96 6.31 -9.32
CA SER A 21 -10.50 7.50 -8.66
C SER A 21 -10.89 8.57 -9.68
N ALA A 22 -10.05 8.86 -10.68
CA ALA A 22 -10.37 9.86 -11.69
C ALA A 22 -11.57 9.43 -12.56
N ARG A 23 -11.66 8.15 -12.92
CA ARG A 23 -12.77 7.61 -13.72
C ARG A 23 -14.10 7.66 -12.95
N CYS A 24 -14.10 7.25 -11.68
CA CYS A 24 -15.26 7.37 -10.79
C CYS A 24 -15.71 8.83 -10.61
N ILE A 25 -14.78 9.75 -10.38
CA ILE A 25 -15.08 11.18 -10.24
C ILE A 25 -15.65 11.75 -11.55
N ALA A 26 -15.12 11.33 -12.71
CA ALA A 26 -15.66 11.73 -14.01
C ALA A 26 -17.11 11.26 -14.19
N GLN A 27 -17.38 9.98 -13.88
CA GLN A 27 -18.73 9.40 -13.93
C GLN A 27 -19.70 10.12 -12.99
N ASP A 28 -19.28 10.42 -11.77
CA ASP A 28 -20.09 11.15 -10.78
C ASP A 28 -20.50 12.55 -11.21
N ASN A 29 -19.70 13.18 -12.06
CA ASN A 29 -19.95 14.51 -12.60
C ASN A 29 -20.51 14.48 -14.03
N GLY A 30 -20.95 13.32 -14.53
CA GLY A 30 -21.49 13.18 -15.89
C GLY A 30 -20.49 13.56 -17.00
N CYS A 31 -19.19 13.50 -16.70
CA CYS A 31 -18.12 13.92 -17.59
C CYS A 31 -17.48 12.73 -18.30
N ALA A 32 -17.06 12.92 -19.56
CA ALA A 32 -16.15 11.99 -20.21
C ALA A 32 -14.83 11.86 -19.44
N PHE A 33 -14.27 10.65 -19.39
CA PHE A 33 -12.97 10.34 -18.80
C PHE A 33 -11.85 10.43 -19.85
N GLY A 34 -10.65 10.83 -19.43
CA GLY A 34 -9.45 10.80 -20.27
C GLY A 34 -8.16 10.73 -19.47
N CYS A 35 -7.06 10.49 -20.16
CA CYS A 35 -5.74 10.40 -19.54
C CYS A 35 -4.64 11.09 -20.36
N ILE A 36 -3.59 11.50 -19.67
CA ILE A 36 -2.34 11.95 -20.27
C ILE A 36 -1.30 10.84 -20.08
N ASN A 37 -0.47 10.61 -21.11
CA ASN A 37 0.59 9.61 -21.13
C ASN A 37 0.12 8.14 -20.93
N PRO A 38 -0.90 7.65 -21.67
CA PRO A 38 -1.39 6.27 -21.53
C PRO A 38 -0.30 5.20 -21.70
N ALA A 39 0.74 5.48 -22.48
CA ALA A 39 1.88 4.57 -22.68
C ALA A 39 2.72 4.29 -21.41
N GLN A 40 2.53 5.06 -20.32
CA GLN A 40 3.20 4.82 -19.04
C GLN A 40 2.46 3.79 -18.16
N VAL A 41 1.27 3.35 -18.57
CA VAL A 41 0.47 2.36 -17.84
C VAL A 41 1.20 1.04 -17.76
N GLY A 42 1.17 0.45 -16.58
CA GLY A 42 1.88 -0.78 -16.26
C GLY A 42 3.31 -0.52 -15.79
N ASN A 43 3.96 -1.59 -15.34
CA ASN A 43 5.28 -1.50 -14.77
C ASN A 43 6.36 -1.59 -15.85
N VAL A 44 6.33 -0.68 -16.83
CA VAL A 44 7.28 -0.65 -17.97
C VAL A 44 8.74 -0.50 -17.48
N PHE A 45 8.94 0.02 -16.26
CA PHE A 45 10.27 0.21 -15.66
C PHE A 45 10.87 -1.07 -15.06
N HIS A 46 10.07 -1.98 -14.51
CA HIS A 46 10.58 -3.19 -13.85
C HIS A 46 10.22 -4.50 -14.58
N SER A 47 9.26 -4.48 -15.51
CA SER A 47 8.92 -5.63 -16.34
C SER A 47 8.60 -5.18 -17.77
N GLN A 48 9.32 -5.71 -18.76
CA GLN A 48 9.00 -5.51 -20.19
C GLN A 48 7.65 -6.11 -20.63
N LYS A 49 6.89 -6.69 -19.69
CA LYS A 49 5.60 -7.36 -19.94
C LYS A 49 4.37 -6.46 -19.80
N GLY A 50 4.51 -5.24 -19.28
CA GLY A 50 3.39 -4.28 -19.18
C GLY A 50 2.15 -4.81 -18.44
N MET A 51 0.96 -4.28 -18.76
CA MET A 51 -0.35 -4.73 -18.29
C MET A 51 -0.91 -5.90 -19.13
N TYR A 52 -0.18 -7.01 -19.25
CA TYR A 52 -0.59 -8.12 -20.14
C TYR A 52 -1.84 -8.89 -19.69
N PHE A 53 -2.26 -8.74 -18.42
CA PHE A 53 -3.30 -9.58 -17.79
C PHE A 53 -4.66 -8.89 -17.63
N MET A 54 -4.78 -7.62 -18.05
CA MET A 54 -6.05 -6.91 -18.11
C MET A 54 -5.98 -5.75 -19.10
N ASP A 55 -7.09 -5.51 -19.79
CA ASP A 55 -7.27 -4.36 -20.68
C ASP A 55 -7.87 -3.18 -19.91
N LEU A 56 -7.19 -2.05 -19.93
CA LEU A 56 -7.70 -0.81 -19.33
C LEU A 56 -8.28 0.09 -20.42
N ASP A 57 -9.56 0.42 -20.30
CA ASP A 57 -10.16 1.54 -21.03
C ASP A 57 -9.66 2.86 -20.41
N LEU A 58 -8.64 3.45 -21.03
CA LEU A 58 -7.97 4.67 -20.58
C LEU A 58 -8.74 5.95 -20.98
N GLY A 59 -9.94 5.82 -21.55
CA GLY A 59 -10.74 6.93 -22.02
C GLY A 59 -10.08 7.69 -23.19
N LYS A 60 -10.39 8.98 -23.30
CA LYS A 60 -9.78 9.83 -24.34
C LYS A 60 -8.32 10.14 -23.98
N GLU A 61 -7.40 9.83 -24.87
CA GLU A 61 -6.04 10.33 -24.76
C GLU A 61 -6.02 11.86 -24.93
N ILE A 62 -5.40 12.53 -23.98
CA ILE A 62 -5.17 13.96 -23.98
C ILE A 62 -3.72 14.16 -24.41
N ALA A 63 -3.54 14.61 -25.65
CA ALA A 63 -2.22 14.88 -26.20
C ALA A 63 -1.48 15.93 -25.37
N GLU A 64 -0.16 15.80 -25.29
CA GLU A 64 0.69 16.71 -24.50
C GLU A 64 0.51 18.18 -24.90
N ALA A 65 0.33 18.45 -26.20
CA ALA A 65 0.07 19.78 -26.72
C ALA A 65 -1.25 20.40 -26.22
N ASP A 66 -2.23 19.56 -25.84
CA ASP A 66 -3.54 20.00 -25.35
C ASP A 66 -3.59 20.10 -23.82
N ARG A 67 -2.55 19.67 -23.09
CA ARG A 67 -2.47 19.70 -21.62
C ARG A 67 -2.84 21.08 -21.05
N GLY A 68 -2.38 22.16 -21.68
CA GLY A 68 -2.63 23.54 -21.23
C GLY A 68 -4.08 23.99 -21.32
N ARG A 69 -4.95 23.25 -22.02
CA ARG A 69 -6.39 23.54 -22.12
C ARG A 69 -7.20 23.06 -20.91
N TYR A 70 -6.57 22.26 -20.04
CA TYR A 70 -7.23 21.69 -18.87
C TYR A 70 -6.75 22.37 -17.60
N ARG A 71 -7.67 22.59 -16.66
CA ARG A 71 -7.35 23.03 -15.32
C ARG A 71 -6.62 21.91 -14.58
N LYS A 72 -5.54 22.26 -13.90
CA LYS A 72 -4.84 21.35 -12.98
C LYS A 72 -5.44 21.46 -11.59
N LEU A 73 -5.96 20.35 -11.06
CA LEU A 73 -6.39 20.26 -9.67
C LEU A 73 -5.49 19.26 -8.91
N ILE A 74 -4.76 19.78 -7.93
CA ILE A 74 -3.86 19.00 -7.09
C ILE A 74 -4.53 18.75 -5.74
N GLU A 75 -4.59 17.47 -5.36
CA GLU A 75 -5.09 17.00 -4.09
C GLU A 75 -4.33 17.65 -2.94
N ARG A 76 -5.04 17.90 -1.83
CA ARG A 76 -4.45 18.38 -0.59
C ARG A 76 -3.24 17.52 -0.18
N ASP A 77 -2.17 18.20 0.21
CA ASP A 77 -0.89 17.59 0.57
C ASP A 77 -0.42 18.05 1.95
N ASP A 78 -1.08 17.53 3.00
CA ASP A 78 -0.71 17.76 4.38
C ASP A 78 0.47 16.88 4.80
N ARG A 79 1.46 17.47 5.47
CA ARG A 79 2.74 16.86 5.82
C ARG A 79 3.07 16.95 7.30
N LEU A 80 3.56 15.86 7.88
CA LEU A 80 4.21 15.86 9.19
C LEU A 80 5.72 15.72 9.05
N TYR A 81 6.46 16.73 9.52
CA TYR A 81 7.92 16.69 9.53
C TYR A 81 8.44 16.06 10.81
N MET A 82 8.99 14.84 10.73
CA MET A 82 9.33 14.01 11.88
C MET A 82 10.72 13.39 11.76
N GLY A 83 11.37 13.15 12.90
CA GLY A 83 12.69 12.50 13.00
C GLY A 83 12.63 10.98 12.88
N ASN A 84 11.82 10.47 11.96
CA ASN A 84 11.65 9.03 11.75
C ASN A 84 12.62 8.54 10.67
N SER A 85 12.80 9.32 9.61
CA SER A 85 13.71 9.02 8.51
C SER A 85 14.22 10.31 7.87
N ILE A 86 15.21 10.20 6.97
CA ILE A 86 15.64 11.35 6.16
C ILE A 86 14.46 11.89 5.35
N HIS A 87 13.65 11.00 4.78
CA HIS A 87 12.48 11.37 3.98
C HIS A 87 11.47 12.18 4.81
N ASP A 88 11.08 11.71 5.99
CA ASP A 88 10.11 12.40 6.86
C ASP A 88 10.64 13.75 7.36
N MET A 89 11.96 13.91 7.48
CA MET A 89 12.58 15.19 7.84
C MET A 89 12.62 16.18 6.67
N THR A 90 12.89 15.71 5.46
CA THR A 90 13.11 16.56 4.27
C THR A 90 11.81 16.89 3.55
N HIS A 91 10.96 15.89 3.32
CA HIS A 91 9.73 15.99 2.52
C HIS A 91 8.47 15.93 3.38
N GLY A 92 8.57 15.39 4.60
CA GLY A 92 7.43 15.17 5.47
C GLY A 92 6.66 13.90 5.11
N CYS A 93 6.10 13.27 6.14
CA CYS A 93 5.16 12.18 6.00
C CYS A 93 3.82 12.71 5.47
N TYR A 94 3.31 12.16 4.37
CA TYR A 94 1.99 12.49 3.85
C TYR A 94 0.89 12.01 4.82
N ILE A 95 -0.06 12.88 5.13
CA ILE A 95 -1.13 12.62 6.11
C ILE A 95 -2.51 13.13 5.66
N SER A 96 -2.72 13.46 4.38
CA SER A 96 -4.03 13.95 3.95
C SER A 96 -5.09 12.83 3.96
N GLY A 97 -6.34 13.23 4.19
CA GLY A 97 -7.54 12.45 3.83
C GLY A 97 -8.07 12.82 2.45
N ALA A 98 -9.33 12.44 2.17
CA ALA A 98 -10.04 12.88 0.98
C ALA A 98 -10.13 14.41 0.91
N ASP A 99 -10.16 14.94 -0.31
CA ASP A 99 -10.23 16.35 -0.65
C ASP A 99 -11.58 16.65 -1.28
N GLU A 100 -12.39 17.49 -0.62
CA GLU A 100 -13.73 17.83 -1.07
C GLU A 100 -13.77 18.41 -2.50
N ARG A 101 -12.69 19.07 -2.92
CA ARG A 101 -12.58 19.65 -4.26
C ARG A 101 -12.60 18.60 -5.37
N PHE A 102 -12.25 17.35 -5.05
CA PHE A 102 -12.23 16.25 -6.00
C PHE A 102 -13.62 15.71 -6.31
N PHE A 103 -14.63 15.92 -5.46
CA PHE A 103 -15.99 15.47 -5.74
C PHE A 103 -16.68 16.31 -6.82
N HIS A 104 -16.32 17.60 -6.90
CA HIS A 104 -16.85 18.54 -7.90
C HIS A 104 -15.71 19.35 -8.53
N PRO A 105 -14.80 18.69 -9.27
CA PRO A 105 -13.60 19.32 -9.76
C PRO A 105 -13.86 20.24 -10.96
N GLY A 106 -15.09 20.31 -11.48
CA GLY A 106 -15.51 21.04 -12.67
C GLY A 106 -14.98 20.46 -13.99
N GLU A 107 -15.62 20.81 -15.09
CA GLU A 107 -15.24 20.32 -16.42
C GLU A 107 -13.81 20.74 -16.82
N ASN A 108 -13.21 19.94 -17.70
CA ASN A 108 -11.89 20.11 -18.29
C ASN A 108 -10.81 20.22 -17.21
N THR A 109 -10.82 19.27 -16.28
CA THR A 109 -9.89 19.23 -15.14
C THR A 109 -9.07 17.94 -15.13
N ILE A 110 -7.76 18.06 -14.93
CA ILE A 110 -6.85 16.94 -14.68
C ILE A 110 -6.53 16.89 -13.20
N LEU A 111 -6.80 15.73 -12.61
CA LEU A 111 -6.61 15.42 -11.20
C LEU A 111 -5.21 14.85 -10.96
N TYR A 112 -4.54 15.39 -9.94
CA TYR A 112 -3.23 14.96 -9.48
C TYR A 112 -3.25 14.76 -7.98
N GLY A 113 -2.61 13.72 -7.49
CA GLY A 113 -2.50 13.49 -6.05
C GLY A 113 -2.11 12.07 -5.72
N ASN A 114 -2.35 11.69 -4.47
CA ASN A 114 -2.29 10.30 -4.06
C ASN A 114 -3.53 9.55 -4.55
N MET A 115 -4.72 10.18 -4.45
CA MET A 115 -5.98 9.70 -5.02
C MET A 115 -6.36 8.28 -4.58
N GLN A 116 -6.03 7.90 -3.35
CA GLN A 116 -6.25 6.53 -2.84
C GLN A 116 -7.44 6.43 -1.89
N ALA A 117 -8.16 7.52 -1.63
CA ALA A 117 -9.24 7.53 -0.67
C ALA A 117 -10.44 6.73 -1.20
N GLU A 118 -10.94 5.81 -0.37
CA GLU A 118 -12.15 5.04 -0.70
C GLU A 118 -13.33 5.94 -1.07
N ALA A 119 -13.43 7.14 -0.50
CA ALA A 119 -14.49 8.09 -0.81
C ALA A 119 -14.59 8.44 -2.31
N TYR A 120 -13.50 8.34 -3.07
CA TYR A 120 -13.50 8.65 -4.49
C TYR A 120 -14.06 7.53 -5.38
N PHE A 121 -14.06 6.28 -4.91
CA PHE A 121 -14.38 5.12 -5.77
C PHE A 121 -15.25 4.04 -5.11
N GLY A 122 -15.40 4.07 -3.78
CA GLY A 122 -16.00 2.98 -3.00
C GLY A 122 -17.44 2.67 -3.39
N LYS A 123 -18.21 3.68 -3.82
CA LYS A 123 -19.59 3.50 -4.29
C LYS A 123 -19.72 2.86 -5.67
N HIS A 124 -18.63 2.79 -6.44
CA HIS A 124 -18.58 2.26 -7.81
C HIS A 124 -17.92 0.87 -7.87
N ARG A 125 -18.15 0.04 -6.84
CA ARG A 125 -17.41 -1.22 -6.67
C ARG A 125 -17.61 -2.19 -7.84
N GLU A 126 -18.82 -2.28 -8.39
CA GLU A 126 -19.11 -3.19 -9.50
C GLU A 126 -18.52 -2.67 -10.81
N GLU A 127 -18.59 -1.35 -11.06
CA GLU A 127 -17.99 -0.71 -12.22
C GLU A 127 -16.46 -0.87 -12.21
N VAL A 128 -15.83 -0.61 -11.06
CA VAL A 128 -14.38 -0.80 -10.89
C VAL A 128 -13.97 -2.26 -11.07
N ARG A 129 -14.81 -3.21 -10.65
CA ARG A 129 -14.57 -4.64 -10.88
C ARG A 129 -14.60 -4.98 -12.37
N GLU A 130 -15.51 -4.38 -13.14
CA GLU A 130 -15.56 -4.58 -14.59
C GLU A 130 -14.36 -3.93 -15.28
N TRP A 131 -14.00 -2.70 -14.91
CA TRP A 131 -12.85 -2.00 -15.51
C TRP A 131 -11.50 -2.65 -15.24
N LEU A 132 -11.38 -3.38 -14.12
CA LEU A 132 -10.16 -4.08 -13.71
C LEU A 132 -10.29 -5.60 -13.87
N LYS A 133 -11.18 -6.05 -14.75
CA LYS A 133 -11.40 -7.47 -15.02
C LYS A 133 -10.12 -8.08 -15.61
N VAL A 134 -9.65 -9.14 -14.98
CA VAL A 134 -8.50 -9.94 -15.46
C VAL A 134 -8.96 -10.81 -16.62
N HIS A 135 -8.11 -10.99 -17.62
CA HIS A 135 -8.39 -11.88 -18.76
C HIS A 135 -8.59 -13.32 -18.29
N GLU A 136 -9.45 -14.08 -18.96
CA GLU A 136 -9.78 -15.46 -18.55
C GLU A 136 -8.56 -16.40 -18.58
N ASP A 137 -7.60 -16.15 -19.48
CA ASP A 137 -6.34 -16.91 -19.60
C ASP A 137 -5.30 -16.54 -18.53
N ALA A 138 -5.44 -15.38 -17.90
CA ALA A 138 -4.58 -14.90 -16.81
C ALA A 138 -5.22 -15.06 -15.42
N ASP A 139 -6.56 -15.14 -15.34
CA ASP A 139 -7.26 -15.37 -14.07
C ASP A 139 -7.04 -16.81 -13.59
N SER A 140 -6.97 -17.00 -12.28
CA SER A 140 -6.52 -18.25 -11.69
C SER A 140 -7.05 -18.43 -10.28
N HIS A 141 -7.59 -19.62 -10.02
CA HIS A 141 -8.08 -20.05 -8.71
C HIS A 141 -7.18 -21.10 -8.03
N GLU A 142 -5.96 -21.28 -8.53
CA GLU A 142 -4.96 -22.23 -7.98
C GLU A 142 -4.77 -22.10 -6.46
N TYR A 143 -4.81 -20.87 -5.95
CA TYR A 143 -4.62 -20.55 -4.53
C TYR A 143 -5.90 -20.06 -3.83
N THR A 144 -7.09 -20.50 -4.32
CA THR A 144 -8.41 -20.15 -3.76
C THR A 144 -8.94 -21.24 -2.82
N GLN A 145 -8.08 -21.90 -2.05
CA GLN A 145 -8.50 -22.92 -1.09
C GLN A 145 -9.16 -22.32 0.14
N GLU A 146 -10.09 -23.07 0.72
CA GLU A 146 -10.80 -22.73 1.95
C GLU A 146 -9.88 -22.73 3.18
N ASP A 147 -8.81 -23.52 3.15
CA ASP A 147 -7.83 -23.69 4.23
C ASP A 147 -6.54 -22.87 4.02
N LEU A 148 -6.49 -21.94 3.05
CA LEU A 148 -5.29 -21.18 2.73
C LEU A 148 -5.45 -19.68 3.00
N CYS A 149 -4.46 -19.10 3.69
CA CYS A 149 -4.29 -17.66 3.84
C CYS A 149 -3.05 -17.19 3.08
N ILE A 150 -3.24 -16.18 2.23
CA ILE A 150 -2.15 -15.53 1.49
C ILE A 150 -1.56 -14.42 2.35
N ILE A 151 -0.23 -14.36 2.46
CA ILE A 151 0.51 -13.29 3.12
C ILE A 151 1.22 -12.49 2.05
N ASN A 152 0.77 -11.27 1.79
CA ASN A 152 1.47 -10.34 0.92
C ASN A 152 2.58 -9.64 1.72
N VAL A 153 3.85 -9.89 1.35
CA VAL A 153 5.02 -9.24 1.95
C VAL A 153 5.62 -8.26 0.95
N ARG A 154 5.80 -7.01 1.37
CA ARG A 154 6.54 -5.99 0.63
C ARG A 154 8.00 -5.97 1.10
N GLY A 155 8.92 -6.21 0.19
CA GLY A 155 10.36 -6.10 0.40
C GLY A 155 10.94 -4.97 -0.43
N GLY A 156 12.03 -5.24 -1.16
CA GLY A 156 12.67 -4.27 -2.03
C GLY A 156 13.17 -3.05 -1.27
N GLU A 157 12.81 -1.85 -1.75
CA GLU A 157 13.26 -0.61 -1.11
C GLU A 157 12.82 -0.50 0.36
N TYR A 158 11.72 -1.17 0.77
CA TYR A 158 11.19 -1.03 2.13
C TYR A 158 12.18 -1.57 3.18
N THR A 159 12.95 -2.62 2.85
CA THR A 159 13.75 -3.42 3.79
C THR A 159 14.81 -2.66 4.60
N ASN A 160 15.12 -1.42 4.20
CA ASN A 160 16.11 -0.54 4.83
C ASN A 160 15.49 0.65 5.58
N HIS A 161 14.16 0.70 5.67
CA HIS A 161 13.38 1.77 6.30
C HIS A 161 12.60 1.26 7.51
N PRO A 162 13.12 1.36 8.75
CA PRO A 162 12.44 0.86 9.95
C PRO A 162 11.07 1.48 10.22
N GLU A 163 10.83 2.70 9.74
CA GLU A 163 9.55 3.38 9.83
C GLU A 163 8.48 2.76 8.92
N LEU A 164 8.90 2.03 7.87
CA LEU A 164 8.08 1.55 6.77
C LEU A 164 8.03 0.01 6.68
N TYR A 165 9.14 -0.69 6.91
CA TYR A 165 9.24 -2.14 6.76
C TYR A 165 8.51 -2.90 7.86
N LEU A 166 7.43 -3.59 7.52
CA LEU A 166 6.71 -4.43 8.48
C LEU A 166 7.60 -5.59 8.93
N ASP A 167 7.68 -5.79 10.24
CA ASP A 167 8.55 -6.80 10.82
C ASP A 167 7.82 -8.16 10.98
N ARG A 168 8.60 -9.19 11.33
CA ARG A 168 8.09 -10.53 11.63
C ARG A 168 6.94 -10.49 12.66
N THR A 169 7.01 -9.61 13.65
CA THR A 169 6.04 -9.54 14.74
C THR A 169 4.64 -9.21 14.21
N TYR A 170 4.55 -8.23 13.30
CA TYR A 170 3.29 -7.88 12.63
C TYR A 170 2.65 -9.11 11.96
N PHE A 171 3.41 -9.82 11.11
CA PHE A 171 2.90 -10.96 10.36
C PHE A 171 2.49 -12.12 11.28
N LEU A 172 3.27 -12.41 12.33
CA LEU A 172 2.94 -13.49 13.26
C LEU A 172 1.67 -13.19 14.08
N HIS A 173 1.46 -11.94 14.52
CA HIS A 173 0.21 -11.55 15.15
C HIS A 173 -0.98 -11.70 14.17
N ALA A 174 -0.79 -11.37 12.89
CA ALA A 174 -1.84 -11.52 11.89
C ALA A 174 -2.15 -12.99 11.61
N VAL A 175 -1.13 -13.86 11.55
CA VAL A 175 -1.28 -15.32 11.47
C VAL A 175 -2.07 -15.84 12.67
N GLN A 176 -1.76 -15.40 13.89
CA GLN A 176 -2.50 -15.79 15.10
C GLN A 176 -3.96 -15.36 15.03
N ASN A 177 -4.23 -14.14 14.56
CA ASN A 177 -5.59 -13.64 14.38
C ASN A 177 -6.37 -14.43 13.32
N MET A 178 -5.75 -14.77 12.19
CA MET A 178 -6.35 -15.67 11.20
C MET A 178 -6.65 -17.06 11.80
N LYS A 179 -5.73 -17.62 12.59
CA LYS A 179 -5.94 -18.91 13.28
C LYS A 179 -7.06 -18.89 14.32
N LYS A 180 -7.39 -17.72 14.90
CA LYS A 180 -8.57 -17.58 15.78
C LYS A 180 -9.88 -17.69 15.00
N ILE A 181 -9.89 -17.22 13.76
CA ILE A 181 -11.04 -17.34 12.85
C ILE A 181 -11.17 -18.80 12.38
N ARG A 182 -10.05 -19.41 11.97
CA ARG A 182 -10.03 -20.79 11.47
C ARG A 182 -8.70 -21.48 11.80
N LYS A 183 -8.76 -22.53 12.62
CA LYS A 183 -7.56 -23.17 13.22
C LYS A 183 -6.69 -23.96 12.24
N ASP A 184 -7.29 -24.54 11.20
CA ASP A 184 -6.64 -25.37 10.17
C ASP A 184 -6.01 -24.55 9.03
N LEU A 185 -6.02 -23.21 9.10
CA LEU A 185 -5.41 -22.38 8.06
C LEU A 185 -3.91 -22.68 7.88
N ARG A 186 -3.55 -22.97 6.63
CA ARG A 186 -2.20 -22.94 6.08
C ARG A 186 -1.89 -21.53 5.59
N PHE A 187 -0.60 -21.22 5.46
CA PHE A 187 -0.13 -19.89 5.10
C PHE A 187 0.92 -19.98 3.99
N MET A 188 0.78 -19.10 3.00
CA MET A 188 1.70 -18.97 1.88
C MET A 188 2.03 -17.50 1.67
N VAL A 189 3.31 -17.19 1.49
CA VAL A 189 3.79 -15.83 1.23
C VAL A 189 3.88 -15.60 -0.28
N VAL A 190 3.36 -14.45 -0.71
CA VAL A 190 3.55 -13.91 -2.06
C VAL A 190 4.26 -12.57 -1.94
N THR A 191 5.36 -12.40 -2.66
CA THR A 191 6.24 -11.22 -2.53
C THR A 191 7.05 -10.98 -3.79
N GLU A 192 7.45 -9.72 -4.01
CA GLU A 192 8.50 -9.38 -4.99
C GLU A 192 9.92 -9.65 -4.50
N ASP A 193 10.11 -9.96 -3.21
CA ASP A 193 11.43 -10.11 -2.59
C ASP A 193 11.47 -11.35 -1.68
N VAL A 194 11.72 -12.50 -2.31
CA VAL A 194 11.81 -13.81 -1.66
C VAL A 194 12.88 -13.82 -0.56
N GLU A 195 14.00 -13.12 -0.77
CA GLU A 195 15.11 -13.11 0.18
C GLU A 195 14.73 -12.35 1.47
N ALA A 196 14.08 -11.19 1.34
CA ALA A 196 13.58 -10.43 2.47
C ALA A 196 12.47 -11.17 3.22
N ALA A 197 11.50 -11.75 2.50
CA ALA A 197 10.45 -12.55 3.10
C ALA A 197 11.01 -13.75 3.87
N ARG A 198 11.98 -14.48 3.31
CA ARG A 198 12.62 -15.63 3.97
C ARG A 198 13.37 -15.25 5.25
N LYS A 199 13.87 -14.02 5.34
CA LYS A 199 14.51 -13.50 6.58
C LYS A 199 13.50 -13.26 7.70
N ILE A 200 12.25 -12.95 7.39
CA ILE A 200 11.23 -12.61 8.39
C ILE A 200 10.19 -13.70 8.61
N LEU A 201 9.97 -14.61 7.66
CA LEU A 201 8.96 -15.67 7.67
C LEU A 201 9.51 -16.99 7.08
N PRO A 202 10.62 -17.55 7.60
CA PRO A 202 11.23 -18.77 7.06
C PRO A 202 10.36 -20.03 7.17
N GLU A 203 9.32 -20.03 8.01
CA GLU A 203 8.44 -21.18 8.25
C GLU A 203 7.35 -21.37 7.19
N PHE A 204 7.15 -20.38 6.31
CA PHE A 204 6.10 -20.43 5.29
C PHE A 204 6.71 -20.66 3.92
N GLU A 205 5.93 -21.29 3.05
CA GLU A 205 6.21 -21.36 1.63
C GLU A 205 6.20 -19.94 1.05
N ILE A 206 7.22 -19.58 0.28
CA ILE A 206 7.41 -18.22 -0.26
C ILE A 206 7.54 -18.31 -1.77
N HIS A 207 6.64 -17.61 -2.45
CA HIS A 207 6.60 -17.50 -3.90
C HIS A 207 6.87 -16.07 -4.35
N HIS A 208 7.56 -15.97 -5.48
CA HIS A 208 7.54 -14.83 -6.36
C HIS A 208 7.16 -15.34 -7.75
N PHE A 209 6.00 -14.95 -8.25
CA PHE A 209 5.54 -15.36 -9.57
C PHE A 209 5.91 -14.27 -10.59
N ASP A 210 4.91 -13.52 -11.02
CA ASP A 210 5.01 -12.28 -11.76
C ASP A 210 3.86 -11.36 -11.33
N MET A 211 3.84 -10.15 -11.89
CA MET A 211 2.86 -9.13 -11.49
C MET A 211 1.40 -9.59 -11.63
N GLY A 212 1.05 -10.26 -12.74
CA GLY A 212 -0.32 -10.69 -12.99
C GLY A 212 -0.72 -11.84 -12.07
N LYS A 213 0.15 -12.84 -11.91
CA LYS A 213 -0.12 -13.97 -11.03
C LYS A 213 -0.15 -13.56 -9.56
N ASP A 214 0.70 -12.64 -9.12
CA ASP A 214 0.66 -12.06 -7.77
C ASP A 214 -0.66 -11.30 -7.53
N TYR A 215 -1.09 -10.48 -8.50
CA TYR A 215 -2.36 -9.74 -8.45
C TYR A 215 -3.55 -10.70 -8.29
N VAL A 216 -3.63 -11.72 -9.14
CA VAL A 216 -4.71 -12.71 -9.16
C VAL A 216 -4.72 -13.58 -7.91
N THR A 217 -3.55 -13.98 -7.42
CA THR A 217 -3.41 -14.77 -6.19
C THR A 217 -3.96 -14.00 -4.99
N ILE A 218 -3.72 -12.68 -4.91
CA ILE A 218 -4.31 -11.82 -3.87
C ILE A 218 -5.82 -11.65 -4.10
N LYS A 219 -6.24 -11.26 -5.32
CA LYS A 219 -7.65 -11.01 -5.69
C LYS A 219 -8.54 -12.20 -5.37
N ASN A 220 -8.08 -13.42 -5.67
CA ASN A 220 -8.87 -14.64 -5.56
C ASN A 220 -8.65 -15.41 -4.24
N ALA A 221 -7.89 -14.87 -3.29
CA ALA A 221 -7.71 -15.50 -1.98
C ALA A 221 -9.04 -15.59 -1.19
N ARG A 222 -9.11 -16.49 -0.21
CA ARG A 222 -10.18 -16.51 0.81
C ARG A 222 -9.81 -15.67 2.03
N TYR A 223 -8.55 -15.74 2.45
CA TYR A 223 -8.00 -15.01 3.58
C TYR A 223 -6.70 -14.35 3.16
N VAL A 224 -6.51 -13.08 3.54
CA VAL A 224 -5.30 -12.35 3.17
C VAL A 224 -4.75 -11.51 4.32
N ILE A 225 -3.43 -11.54 4.48
CA ILE A 225 -2.66 -10.64 5.34
C ILE A 225 -1.89 -9.72 4.41
N LEU A 226 -2.13 -8.42 4.51
CA LEU A 226 -1.57 -7.40 3.63
C LEU A 226 -0.31 -6.77 4.20
N SER A 227 0.55 -6.33 3.29
CA SER A 227 1.57 -5.32 3.57
C SER A 227 0.99 -3.91 3.44
N ASN A 228 1.79 -2.90 3.76
CA ASN A 228 1.48 -1.47 3.56
C ASN A 228 1.77 -1.00 2.12
N SER A 229 1.38 -1.81 1.12
CA SER A 229 1.55 -1.52 -0.30
C SER A 229 0.20 -1.30 -0.99
N SER A 230 0.10 -0.24 -1.79
CA SER A 230 -1.12 0.05 -2.57
C SER A 230 -1.41 -1.02 -3.64
N PHE A 231 -0.41 -1.84 -4.01
CA PHE A 231 -0.55 -2.92 -5.00
C PHE A 231 -1.72 -3.86 -4.67
N ALA A 232 -1.92 -4.18 -3.39
CA ALA A 232 -2.92 -5.15 -2.98
C ALA A 232 -4.32 -4.54 -2.76
N ILE A 233 -4.48 -3.21 -2.77
CA ILE A 233 -5.75 -2.56 -2.41
C ILE A 233 -6.85 -2.87 -3.41
N LEU A 234 -6.61 -2.65 -4.70
CA LEU A 234 -7.62 -2.90 -5.74
C LEU A 234 -7.91 -4.40 -5.95
N PRO A 235 -6.93 -5.33 -5.92
CA PRO A 235 -7.22 -6.76 -5.84
C PRO A 235 -8.21 -7.14 -4.73
N VAL A 236 -8.03 -6.58 -3.54
CA VAL A 236 -8.90 -6.86 -2.40
C VAL A 236 -10.27 -6.19 -2.57
N PHE A 237 -10.29 -4.94 -3.03
CA PHE A 237 -11.52 -4.20 -3.28
C PHE A 237 -12.41 -4.88 -4.32
N THR A 238 -11.85 -5.32 -5.44
CA THR A 238 -12.60 -5.96 -6.53
C THR A 238 -12.86 -7.45 -6.31
N SER A 239 -12.25 -8.06 -5.28
CA SER A 239 -12.43 -9.48 -4.98
C SER A 239 -13.92 -9.86 -4.80
N ARG A 240 -14.25 -11.08 -5.26
CA ARG A 240 -15.52 -11.78 -4.94
C ARG A 240 -15.31 -12.92 -3.96
N THR A 241 -14.06 -13.22 -3.59
CA THR A 241 -13.70 -14.45 -2.87
C THR A 241 -13.21 -14.21 -1.46
N ILE A 242 -12.60 -13.06 -1.20
CA ILE A 242 -12.00 -12.71 0.08
C ILE A 242 -13.10 -12.57 1.13
N ARG A 243 -12.87 -13.23 2.27
CA ARG A 243 -13.73 -13.17 3.45
C ARG A 243 -13.13 -12.28 4.53
N VAL A 244 -11.81 -12.34 4.72
CA VAL A 244 -11.09 -11.57 5.73
C VAL A 244 -9.77 -11.06 5.14
N ALA A 245 -9.54 -9.76 5.30
CA ALA A 245 -8.29 -9.09 4.94
C ALA A 245 -7.77 -8.30 6.16
N ILE A 246 -6.56 -8.63 6.62
CA ILE A 246 -5.89 -7.91 7.71
C ILE A 246 -4.81 -7.02 7.13
N ALA A 247 -4.83 -5.74 7.50
CA ALA A 247 -3.89 -4.70 7.10
C ALA A 247 -3.18 -4.09 8.31
N PRO A 248 -2.00 -3.47 8.13
CA PRO A 248 -1.32 -2.77 9.21
C PRO A 248 -2.07 -1.48 9.56
N LYS A 249 -2.40 -1.29 10.83
CA LYS A 249 -2.86 0.00 11.35
C LYS A 249 -1.76 1.05 11.22
N TYR A 250 -2.16 2.31 10.97
CA TYR A 250 -1.25 3.42 10.67
C TYR A 250 -0.43 3.16 9.42
N TRP A 251 -1.12 2.91 8.29
CA TRP A 251 -0.55 2.58 6.99
C TRP A 251 0.82 3.25 6.74
N ALA A 252 1.79 2.50 6.21
CA ALA A 252 3.19 2.94 6.02
C ALA A 252 3.98 3.40 7.27
N ARG A 253 3.37 3.50 8.46
CA ARG A 253 4.00 3.97 9.72
C ARG A 253 3.64 3.10 10.93
N HIS A 254 3.22 1.86 10.69
CA HIS A 254 2.82 0.88 11.71
C HIS A 254 3.81 0.77 12.87
N ASN A 255 5.10 0.75 12.57
CA ASN A 255 6.15 0.52 13.56
C ASN A 255 6.38 1.69 14.52
N ILE A 256 6.01 2.91 14.12
CA ILE A 256 6.47 4.13 14.80
C ILE A 256 5.37 5.13 15.11
N SER A 257 4.16 4.96 14.55
CA SER A 257 3.06 5.87 14.81
C SER A 257 2.65 5.88 16.28
N ASP A 258 2.40 7.07 16.80
CA ASP A 258 1.80 7.34 18.11
C ASP A 258 0.30 7.67 18.01
N GLY A 259 -0.32 7.47 16.85
CA GLY A 259 -1.73 7.75 16.57
C GLY A 259 -1.96 8.41 15.21
N PHE A 260 -0.93 8.99 14.59
CA PHE A 260 -1.03 9.53 13.23
C PHE A 260 -1.09 8.43 12.16
N TRP A 261 -1.74 8.72 11.04
CA TRP A 261 -1.75 7.85 9.86
C TRP A 261 -0.87 8.45 8.77
N SER A 262 0.02 7.66 8.15
CA SER A 262 0.58 8.09 6.87
C SER A 262 -0.48 7.80 5.83
N SER A 263 -1.07 8.88 5.30
CA SER A 263 -2.29 8.88 4.49
C SER A 263 -3.53 8.42 5.27
N GLU A 264 -4.44 9.35 5.59
CA GLU A 264 -5.77 9.03 6.14
C GLU A 264 -6.63 8.30 5.07
N GLN A 265 -6.25 8.42 3.80
CA GLN A 265 -6.91 7.80 2.66
C GLN A 265 -6.86 6.26 2.67
N ASN A 266 -5.88 5.68 3.36
CA ASN A 266 -5.67 4.24 3.41
C ASN A 266 -6.45 3.55 4.54
N ILE A 267 -7.54 4.17 5.01
CA ILE A 267 -8.53 3.59 5.93
C ILE A 267 -9.78 3.16 5.14
N TYR A 268 -9.75 1.94 4.62
CA TYR A 268 -10.74 1.28 3.78
C TYR A 268 -11.74 0.46 4.61
N SER A 269 -13.03 0.58 4.30
CA SER A 269 -14.13 -0.12 4.98
C SER A 269 -14.06 -1.65 4.88
N PHE A 270 -13.44 -2.15 3.80
CA PHE A 270 -13.33 -3.59 3.51
C PHE A 270 -12.11 -4.27 4.15
N LEU A 271 -11.38 -3.59 5.05
CA LEU A 271 -10.21 -4.11 5.74
C LEU A 271 -10.39 -4.12 7.26
N GLN A 272 -9.74 -5.09 7.92
CA GLN A 272 -9.47 -5.04 9.35
C GLN A 272 -8.04 -4.56 9.59
N TYR A 273 -7.84 -3.73 10.60
CA TYR A 273 -6.55 -3.12 10.91
C TYR A 273 -5.94 -3.72 12.16
N GLN A 274 -4.68 -4.12 12.10
CA GLN A 274 -3.95 -4.67 13.23
C GLN A 274 -2.94 -3.66 13.78
N ASP A 275 -2.95 -3.42 15.09
CA ASP A 275 -1.91 -2.64 15.77
C ASP A 275 -0.66 -3.47 16.14
N ARG A 276 0.36 -2.83 16.71
CA ARG A 276 1.63 -3.49 17.06
C ARG A 276 1.48 -4.59 18.13
N SER A 277 0.39 -4.59 18.90
CA SER A 277 0.07 -5.61 19.92
C SER A 277 -0.74 -6.78 19.36
N GLY A 278 -1.13 -6.71 18.09
CA GLY A 278 -1.97 -7.74 17.47
C GLY A 278 -3.46 -7.54 17.70
N ARG A 279 -3.90 -6.40 18.24
CA ARG A 279 -5.33 -6.07 18.38
C ARG A 279 -5.89 -5.65 17.02
N LEU A 280 -7.07 -6.17 16.69
CA LEU A 280 -7.80 -5.85 15.47
C LEU A 280 -8.77 -4.68 15.69
N PHE A 281 -8.96 -3.88 14.64
CA PHE A 281 -9.84 -2.73 14.59
C PHE A 281 -10.60 -2.70 13.27
N THR A 282 -11.81 -2.20 13.31
CA THR A 282 -12.59 -1.81 12.14
C THR A 282 -12.05 -0.50 11.54
N ALA A 283 -12.47 -0.19 10.32
CA ALA A 283 -12.16 1.08 9.67
C ALA A 283 -12.77 2.27 10.43
N GLU A 284 -13.97 2.10 10.97
CA GLU A 284 -14.72 3.09 11.76
C GLU A 284 -13.98 3.42 13.06
N GLU A 285 -13.47 2.41 13.76
CA GLU A 285 -12.64 2.61 14.94
C GLU A 285 -11.35 3.36 14.61
N CYS A 286 -10.69 3.01 13.51
CA CYS A 286 -9.49 3.70 13.05
C CYS A 286 -9.77 5.18 12.72
N LYS A 287 -10.87 5.47 12.01
CA LYS A 287 -11.32 6.84 11.68
C LYS A 287 -11.62 7.63 12.96
N ARG A 288 -12.34 7.04 13.92
CA ARG A 288 -12.67 7.68 15.20
C ARG A 288 -11.42 8.01 16.03
N GLU A 289 -10.47 7.09 16.11
CA GLU A 289 -9.20 7.33 16.81
C GLU A 289 -8.37 8.42 16.13
N LEU A 290 -8.30 8.41 14.79
CA LEU A 290 -7.62 9.44 14.02
C LEU A 290 -8.26 10.82 14.26
N GLU A 291 -9.59 10.93 14.23
CA GLU A 291 -10.28 12.20 14.52
C GLU A 291 -10.02 12.70 15.95
N ALA A 292 -9.94 11.80 16.94
CA ALA A 292 -9.53 12.15 18.29
C ALA A 292 -8.06 12.62 18.36
N TYR A 293 -7.17 11.95 17.63
CA TYR A 293 -5.75 12.31 17.53
C TYR A 293 -5.56 13.70 16.91
N LYS A 294 -6.29 14.03 15.85
CA LYS A 294 -6.25 15.33 15.16
C LYS A 294 -6.60 16.50 16.08
N LYS A 295 -7.52 16.28 17.02
CA LYS A 295 -7.97 17.29 18.01
C LYS A 295 -6.99 17.50 19.16
N THR A 296 -6.24 16.47 19.53
CA THR A 296 -5.46 16.45 20.78
C THR A 296 -3.94 16.49 20.57
N SER A 297 -3.46 16.09 19.39
CA SER A 297 -2.02 15.95 19.14
C SER A 297 -1.34 17.27 18.83
N SER A 298 -0.36 17.63 19.67
CA SER A 298 0.53 18.76 19.39
C SER A 298 1.39 18.55 18.12
N LEU A 299 1.64 17.29 17.73
CA LEU A 299 2.32 16.98 16.48
C LEU A 299 1.42 17.32 15.28
N TYR A 300 0.16 16.89 15.31
CA TYR A 300 -0.79 17.15 14.22
C TYR A 300 -1.18 18.63 14.11
N ALA A 301 -1.27 19.34 15.23
CA ALA A 301 -1.49 20.79 15.26
C ALA A 301 -0.39 21.58 14.51
N ARG A 302 0.79 20.98 14.31
CA ARG A 302 1.94 21.58 13.60
C ARG A 302 2.16 20.99 12.20
N ARG A 303 1.16 20.31 11.63
CA ARG A 303 1.24 19.86 10.24
C ARG A 303 1.57 21.02 9.30
N ASN A 304 2.30 20.72 8.23
CA ASN A 304 2.82 21.66 7.23
C ASN A 304 3.89 22.62 7.76
N GLN A 305 4.27 22.55 9.03
CA GLN A 305 5.30 23.40 9.61
C GLN A 305 6.63 22.65 9.73
N ARG A 306 7.67 23.20 9.12
CA ARG A 306 9.03 22.67 9.28
C ARG A 306 9.55 22.94 10.70
N PRO A 307 10.34 22.02 11.26
CA PRO A 307 10.92 22.20 12.60
C PRO A 307 11.99 23.31 12.61
N GLY A 308 12.05 24.07 13.70
CA GLY A 308 13.18 24.95 13.99
C GLY A 308 14.43 24.17 14.44
N LYS A 309 15.59 24.84 14.49
CA LYS A 309 16.92 24.24 14.73
C LYS A 309 16.97 23.24 15.90
N GLY A 310 16.39 23.59 17.05
CA GLY A 310 16.37 22.73 18.24
C GLY A 310 15.59 21.43 18.02
N ARG A 311 14.37 21.50 17.45
CA ARG A 311 13.57 20.31 17.16
C ARG A 311 14.25 19.45 16.07
N THR A 312 14.88 20.07 15.08
CA THR A 312 15.65 19.36 14.05
C THR A 312 16.78 18.53 14.67
N LEU A 313 17.49 19.06 15.68
CA LEU A 313 18.52 18.29 16.41
C LEU A 313 17.93 17.03 17.07
N PHE A 314 16.81 17.17 17.79
CA PHE A 314 16.13 16.02 18.40
C PHE A 314 15.61 15.03 17.36
N GLN A 315 15.15 15.50 16.21
CA GLN A 315 14.75 14.64 15.10
C GLN A 315 15.93 13.84 14.54
N ILE A 316 17.11 14.44 14.41
CA ILE A 316 18.33 13.73 14.00
C ILE A 316 18.69 12.64 15.00
N LEU A 317 18.66 12.95 16.30
CA LEU A 317 18.96 11.98 17.37
C LEU A 317 17.97 10.82 17.36
N ARG A 318 16.66 11.11 17.29
CA ARG A 318 15.59 10.09 17.18
C ARG A 318 15.83 9.17 16.00
N ARG A 319 16.09 9.74 14.80
CA ARG A 319 16.34 8.97 13.58
C ARG A 319 17.54 8.04 13.74
N LYS A 320 18.66 8.57 14.25
CA LYS A 320 19.89 7.78 14.49
C LYS A 320 19.61 6.63 15.46
N GLY A 321 18.85 6.87 16.53
CA GLY A 321 18.43 5.84 17.47
C GLY A 321 17.57 4.75 16.80
N LEU A 322 16.54 5.14 16.05
CA LEU A 322 15.64 4.21 15.35
C LEU A 322 16.41 3.31 14.38
N TYR A 323 17.25 3.92 13.53
CA TYR A 323 18.07 3.18 12.56
C TYR A 323 19.15 2.33 13.24
N GLY A 324 19.77 2.83 14.31
CA GLY A 324 20.76 2.08 15.09
C GLY A 324 20.17 0.81 15.71
N ILE A 325 19.00 0.90 16.33
CA ILE A 325 18.28 -0.25 16.89
C ILE A 325 17.91 -1.23 15.78
N PHE A 326 17.39 -0.74 14.65
CA PHE A 326 16.99 -1.58 13.53
C PHE A 326 18.15 -2.36 12.93
N TYR A 327 19.24 -1.68 12.58
CA TYR A 327 20.42 -2.34 12.02
C TYR A 327 21.14 -3.21 13.05
N GLY A 328 21.17 -2.82 14.33
CA GLY A 328 21.65 -3.66 15.42
C GLY A 328 20.90 -4.99 15.50
N LYS A 329 19.55 -4.95 15.44
CA LYS A 329 18.73 -6.17 15.36
C LYS A 329 19.01 -7.00 14.10
N LYS A 330 19.21 -6.38 12.93
CA LYS A 330 19.58 -7.09 11.69
C LYS A 330 20.93 -7.78 11.82
N ILE A 331 21.94 -7.13 12.40
CA ILE A 331 23.27 -7.70 12.64
C ILE A 331 23.17 -8.88 13.60
N LEU A 332 22.49 -8.72 14.75
CA LEU A 332 22.30 -9.79 15.73
C LEU A 332 21.60 -11.02 15.11
N ARG A 333 20.55 -10.81 14.31
CA ARG A 333 19.87 -11.92 13.58
C ARG A 333 20.74 -12.56 12.51
N SER A 334 21.60 -11.78 11.86
CA SER A 334 22.57 -12.31 10.89
C SER A 334 23.58 -13.22 11.59
N LEU A 335 24.13 -12.77 12.73
CA LEU A 335 25.05 -13.56 13.55
C LEU A 335 24.39 -14.83 14.08
N ALA A 336 23.18 -14.72 14.65
CA ALA A 336 22.44 -15.87 15.17
C ALA A 336 22.16 -16.95 14.10
N ARG A 337 21.94 -16.56 12.84
CA ARG A 337 21.80 -17.52 11.73
C ARG A 337 23.13 -18.17 11.36
N ARG A 338 24.24 -17.43 11.39
CA ARG A 338 25.58 -17.98 11.12
C ARG A 338 26.06 -18.94 12.22
N THR A 339 25.63 -18.73 13.46
CA THR A 339 25.95 -19.61 14.59
C THR A 339 24.95 -20.76 14.78
N GLY A 340 23.96 -20.91 13.89
CA GLY A 340 22.96 -21.98 13.97
C GLY A 340 21.89 -21.82 15.06
N LEU A 341 21.86 -20.69 15.78
CA LEU A 341 20.85 -20.40 16.82
C LEU A 341 19.47 -20.09 16.25
N LEU A 342 19.42 -19.61 15.01
CA LEU A 342 18.19 -19.49 14.22
C LEU A 342 18.30 -20.40 13.00
N PRO A 343 17.20 -21.04 12.58
CA PRO A 343 17.22 -21.85 11.36
C PRO A 343 17.80 -21.01 10.21
N GLY A 344 18.83 -21.57 9.57
CA GLY A 344 19.39 -21.03 8.34
C GLY A 344 18.30 -20.99 7.27
N ALA A 345 18.44 -20.09 6.30
CA ALA A 345 17.55 -20.11 5.14
C ALA A 345 17.67 -21.49 4.47
N PRO A 346 16.57 -22.27 4.32
CA PRO A 346 16.63 -23.50 3.56
C PRO A 346 16.99 -23.15 2.12
N GLY A 347 18.04 -23.79 1.58
CA GLY A 347 18.42 -23.67 0.17
C GLY A 347 19.54 -22.68 -0.16
N GLN A 348 20.74 -22.92 0.35
CA GLN A 348 21.95 -22.87 -0.48
C GLN A 348 22.63 -24.24 -0.32
N LYS A 349 22.27 -25.20 -1.18
CA LYS A 349 23.21 -26.28 -1.45
C LYS A 349 24.46 -25.57 -1.98
N LYS A 350 25.58 -25.68 -1.26
CA LYS A 350 26.88 -25.45 -1.87
C LYS A 350 26.94 -26.44 -3.04
N SER A 351 27.03 -25.91 -4.26
CA SER A 351 27.62 -26.67 -5.35
C SER A 351 29.07 -26.88 -4.95
N ASP A 352 29.37 -28.08 -4.47
CA ASP A 352 30.76 -28.57 -4.40
C ASP A 352 31.33 -28.70 -5.81
#